data_AF-A0A5C9AVW4-F1
#
_entry.id   AF-A0A5C9AVW4-F1
#
_cell.length_a   1.000
_cell.length_b   1.000
_cell.length_c   1.000
_cell.angle_alpha   90.00
_cell.angle_beta   90.00
_cell.angle_gamma   90.00
#
_symmetry.space_group_name_H-M   'P 1'
#
loop_
_entity.id
_entity.type
_entity.pdbx_description
1 polymer ?
#
loop_
_entity_poly.entity_id
_entity_poly.type
_entity_poly.pdbx_seq_one_letter_code
_entity_poly.pdbx_strand_id
1 'polypeptide(L)'
;MTMKVQPSLMSRRVWALILAACVLVAGESAWAQTSAKSKVKKAESVAPAGPKEFRSANFLVHTDLPADEAQDLLKRLETMLTLISKYWGKPNKQTIE
;
A
#
# COMPACT_ATOMS: atom_id res chain seq x y z
N MET A 1 15.81 -33.12 41.75
CA MET A 1 14.78 -34.13 41.40
C MET A 1 13.62 -33.39 40.75
N THR A 2 13.23 -33.82 39.55
CA THR A 2 12.51 -33.04 38.51
C THR A 2 11.03 -32.80 38.82
N MET A 3 10.59 -31.53 38.76
CA MET A 3 9.17 -31.17 38.81
C MET A 3 8.51 -31.58 37.48
N LYS A 4 7.65 -32.59 37.53
CA LYS A 4 6.87 -33.07 36.39
C LYS A 4 5.59 -32.24 36.28
N VAL A 5 5.63 -31.20 35.44
CA VAL A 5 4.45 -30.39 35.12
C VAL A 5 3.50 -31.26 34.29
N GLN A 6 2.42 -31.70 34.91
CA GLN A 6 1.28 -32.36 34.26
C GLN A 6 0.47 -31.30 33.49
N PRO A 7 0.38 -31.35 32.15
CA PRO A 7 -0.46 -30.42 31.41
C PRO A 7 -1.93 -30.84 31.55
N SER A 8 -2.72 -30.04 32.27
CA SER A 8 -4.16 -30.24 32.39
C SER A 8 -4.82 -30.20 31.01
N LEU A 9 -5.77 -31.12 30.81
CA LEU A 9 -6.49 -31.37 29.55
C LEU A 9 -7.21 -30.11 29.00
N MET A 10 -7.41 -29.09 29.83
CA MET A 10 -8.02 -27.80 29.44
C MET A 10 -7.07 -26.90 28.63
N SER A 11 -5.75 -27.00 28.83
CA SER A 11 -4.76 -26.18 28.10
C SER A 11 -4.70 -26.52 26.60
N ARG A 12 -4.88 -27.80 26.26
CA ARG A 12 -4.93 -28.28 24.87
C ARG A 12 -6.19 -27.81 24.13
N ARG A 13 -7.32 -27.67 24.84
CA ARG A 13 -8.58 -27.18 24.27
C ARG A 13 -8.53 -25.67 24.02
N VAL A 14 -7.92 -24.92 24.92
CA VAL A 14 -7.72 -23.47 24.75
C VAL A 14 -6.77 -23.19 23.59
N TRP A 15 -5.67 -23.94 23.46
CA TRP A 15 -4.77 -23.83 22.30
C TRP A 15 -5.43 -24.26 20.99
N ALA A 16 -6.25 -25.31 20.99
CA ALA A 16 -7.01 -25.74 19.81
C ALA A 16 -8.04 -24.68 19.37
N LEU A 17 -8.69 -23.99 20.32
CA LEU A 17 -9.61 -22.89 20.02
C LEU A 17 -8.88 -21.65 19.50
N ILE A 18 -7.69 -21.33 20.02
CA ILE A 18 -6.86 -20.21 19.52
C ILE A 18 -6.32 -20.51 18.11
N LEU A 19 -5.91 -21.75 17.82
CA LEU A 19 -5.50 -22.16 16.47
C LEU A 19 -6.68 -22.16 15.48
N ALA A 20 -7.86 -22.62 15.88
CA ALA A 20 -9.06 -22.58 15.03
C ALA A 20 -9.51 -21.14 14.73
N ALA A 21 -9.36 -20.20 15.67
CA ALA A 21 -9.67 -18.80 15.45
C ALA A 21 -8.72 -18.10 14.47
N CYS A 22 -7.42 -18.46 14.44
CA CYS A 22 -6.47 -17.90 13.47
C CYS A 22 -6.71 -18.39 12.03
N VAL A 23 -7.25 -19.60 11.83
CA VAL A 23 -7.50 -20.15 10.48
C VAL A 23 -8.75 -19.55 9.84
N LEU A 24 -9.68 -19.00 10.61
CA LEU A 24 -10.91 -18.37 10.11
C LEU A 24 -10.76 -16.91 9.65
N VAL A 25 -9.57 -16.30 9.78
CA VAL A 25 -9.29 -14.92 9.31
C VAL A 25 -8.37 -14.91 8.06
N ALA A 26 -8.14 -16.07 7.44
CA ALA A 26 -7.20 -16.23 6.32
C ALA A 26 -7.83 -16.65 4.97
N GLY A 27 -9.13 -16.45 4.77
CA GLY A 27 -9.77 -16.39 3.46
C GLY A 27 -10.72 -15.20 3.51
N GLU A 28 -10.66 -14.18 2.65
CA GLU A 28 -10.61 -14.24 1.20
C GLU A 28 -9.93 -12.97 0.67
N SER A 29 -8.79 -13.10 -0.01
CA SER A 29 -8.34 -12.09 -0.99
C SER A 29 -7.50 -12.78 -2.06
N ALA A 30 -8.16 -13.66 -2.80
CA ALA A 30 -7.68 -14.16 -4.07
C ALA A 30 -7.85 -13.07 -5.14
N TRP A 31 -6.93 -12.10 -5.16
CA TRP A 31 -6.76 -11.22 -6.33
C TRP A 31 -5.74 -11.82 -7.27
N ALA A 32 -6.21 -12.81 -8.02
CA ALA A 32 -5.61 -13.20 -9.27
C ALA A 32 -5.90 -12.11 -10.32
N GLN A 33 -5.10 -11.04 -10.34
CA GLN A 33 -5.05 -10.14 -11.50
C GLN A 33 -3.95 -10.61 -12.45
N THR A 34 -4.26 -11.67 -13.19
CA THR A 34 -3.69 -11.85 -14.53
C THR A 34 -4.42 -10.85 -15.42
N SER A 35 -3.76 -9.74 -15.72
CA SER A 35 -4.14 -8.87 -16.84
C SER A 35 -2.98 -8.85 -17.81
N ALA A 36 -3.16 -9.66 -18.84
CA ALA A 36 -2.37 -9.66 -20.04
C ALA A 36 -2.15 -8.23 -20.58
N LYS A 37 -0.89 -7.92 -20.86
CA LYS A 37 -0.44 -7.36 -22.15
C LYS A 37 -1.32 -6.21 -22.69
N SER A 38 -1.06 -4.99 -22.24
CA SER A 38 -1.44 -3.80 -23.00
C SER A 38 -0.20 -3.15 -23.60
N LYS A 39 -0.14 -3.27 -24.94
CA LYS A 39 0.63 -2.52 -25.94
C LYS A 39 1.60 -1.47 -25.38
N VAL A 40 2.88 -1.73 -25.59
CA VAL A 40 3.88 -0.69 -25.87
C VAL A 40 3.41 0.07 -27.10
N LYS A 41 2.71 1.20 -26.91
CA LYS A 41 2.54 2.21 -27.94
C LYS A 41 3.84 3.00 -28.02
N LYS A 42 4.66 2.62 -28.98
CA LYS A 42 5.86 3.33 -29.40
C LYS A 42 5.49 4.71 -29.93
N ALA A 43 6.05 5.72 -29.27
CA ALA A 43 6.46 7.04 -29.72
C ALA A 43 5.46 7.91 -30.50
N GLU A 44 5.08 9.01 -29.85
CA GLU A 44 4.98 10.29 -30.56
C GLU A 44 5.92 11.27 -29.84
N SER A 45 7.09 11.47 -30.44
CA SER A 45 8.07 12.47 -30.04
C SER A 45 7.50 13.85 -30.35
N VAL A 46 6.63 14.34 -29.47
CA VAL A 46 6.29 15.76 -29.44
C VAL A 46 7.50 16.48 -28.86
N ALA A 47 7.95 17.54 -29.54
CA ALA A 47 9.03 18.45 -29.14
C ALA A 47 8.99 18.75 -27.62
N PRO A 48 10.13 19.07 -26.97
CA PRO A 48 10.22 19.12 -25.51
C PRO A 48 9.28 20.19 -24.96
N ALA A 49 8.06 19.78 -24.62
CA ALA A 49 7.22 20.52 -23.70
C ALA A 49 8.02 20.50 -22.40
N GLY A 50 8.52 21.66 -21.99
CA GLY A 50 9.25 21.79 -20.73
C GLY A 50 8.45 21.21 -19.55
N PRO A 51 9.09 21.08 -18.38
CA PRO A 51 8.44 20.53 -17.19
C PRO A 51 7.07 21.18 -16.97
N LYS A 52 6.04 20.35 -16.85
CA LYS A 52 4.69 20.77 -16.56
C LYS A 52 4.45 20.68 -15.06
N GLU A 53 3.55 21.52 -14.57
CA GLU A 53 3.16 21.54 -13.18
C GLU A 53 1.90 20.68 -12.98
N PHE A 54 1.95 19.78 -12.01
CA PHE A 54 0.83 18.94 -11.60
C PHE A 54 0.62 19.08 -10.09
N ARG A 55 -0.64 19.20 -9.66
CA ARG A 55 -0.99 19.50 -8.27
C ARG A 55 -1.98 18.51 -7.67
N SER A 56 -1.78 18.23 -6.39
CA SER A 56 -2.68 17.48 -5.50
C SER A 56 -2.96 18.29 -4.22
N ALA A 57 -3.49 17.64 -3.18
CA ALA A 57 -3.82 18.33 -1.93
C ALA A 57 -2.55 18.78 -1.18
N ASN A 58 -1.53 17.93 -1.17
CA ASN A 58 -0.28 18.14 -0.43
C ASN A 58 0.94 18.33 -1.32
N PHE A 59 0.88 17.97 -2.61
CA PHE A 59 2.05 18.02 -3.51
C PHE A 59 1.83 18.92 -4.72
N LEU A 60 2.88 19.63 -5.10
CA LEU A 60 3.10 20.26 -6.41
C LEU A 60 4.29 19.55 -7.06
N VAL A 61 4.19 19.12 -8.32
CA VAL A 61 5.28 18.40 -9.00
C VAL A 61 5.55 19.06 -10.34
N HIS A 62 6.81 19.42 -10.58
CA HIS A 62 7.30 19.87 -11.87
C HIS A 62 7.94 18.68 -12.61
N THR A 63 7.27 18.17 -13.63
CA THR A 63 7.72 16.98 -14.35
C THR A 63 7.38 17.03 -15.83
N ASP A 64 8.22 16.39 -16.64
CA ASP A 64 8.02 16.14 -18.07
C ASP A 64 7.18 14.88 -18.34
N LEU A 65 6.72 14.19 -17.29
CA LEU A 65 5.86 13.03 -17.43
C LEU A 65 4.54 13.35 -18.17
N PRO A 66 4.00 12.38 -18.91
CA PRO A 66 2.62 12.41 -19.38
C PRO A 66 1.65 12.69 -18.24
N ALA A 67 0.53 13.34 -18.54
CA ALA A 67 -0.41 13.80 -17.52
C ALA A 67 -1.01 12.65 -16.69
N ASP A 68 -1.27 11.51 -17.32
CA ASP A 68 -1.74 10.29 -16.66
C ASP A 68 -0.69 9.71 -15.70
N GLU A 69 0.58 9.65 -16.12
CA GLU A 69 1.68 9.18 -15.27
C GLU A 69 1.95 10.14 -14.10
N ALA A 70 1.90 11.45 -14.33
CA ALA A 70 2.05 12.46 -13.27
C ALA A 70 0.91 12.40 -12.23
N GLN A 71 -0.33 12.16 -12.67
CA GLN A 71 -1.47 11.98 -11.77
C GLN A 71 -1.35 10.68 -10.95
N ASP A 72 -0.88 9.59 -11.55
CA ASP A 72 -0.64 8.35 -10.80
C ASP A 72 0.49 8.52 -9.78
N LEU A 73 1.56 9.25 -10.12
CA LEU A 73 2.62 9.63 -9.20
C LEU A 73 2.07 10.41 -8.00
N LEU A 74 1.29 11.47 -8.25
CA LEU A 74 0.66 12.26 -7.19
C LEU A 74 -0.20 11.40 -6.26
N LYS A 75 -1.00 10.48 -6.82
CA LYS A 75 -1.83 9.57 -6.03
C LYS A 75 -0.99 8.66 -5.12
N ARG A 76 0.14 8.15 -5.61
CA ARG A 76 1.07 7.33 -4.81
C ARG A 76 1.71 8.15 -3.70
N LEU A 77 2.16 9.38 -3.98
CA LEU A 77 2.72 10.29 -2.98
C LEU A 77 1.73 10.61 -1.87
N GLU A 78 0.48 10.94 -2.22
CA GLU A 78 -0.60 11.19 -1.26
C GLU A 78 -0.91 9.97 -0.39
N THR A 79 -0.88 8.77 -0.98
CA THR A 79 -1.05 7.52 -0.24
C THR A 79 0.07 7.33 0.79
N MET A 80 1.33 7.53 0.37
CA MET A 80 2.47 7.44 1.28
C MET A 80 2.40 8.48 2.40
N LEU A 81 2.05 9.71 2.07
CA LEU A 81 1.90 10.77 3.06
C LEU A 81 0.80 10.44 4.07
N THR A 82 -0.32 9.90 3.62
CA THR A 82 -1.40 9.44 4.49
C THR A 82 -0.92 8.39 5.49
N LEU A 83 -0.12 7.40 5.02
CA LEU A 83 0.44 6.36 5.88
C LEU A 83 1.40 6.94 6.92
N ILE A 84 2.30 7.83 6.49
CA ILE A 84 3.30 8.48 7.37
C ILE A 84 2.60 9.36 8.40
N SER A 85 1.68 10.22 7.98
CA SER A 85 0.90 11.08 8.88
C SER A 85 0.09 10.29 9.89
N LYS A 86 -0.47 9.14 9.48
CA LYS A 86 -1.18 8.23 10.40
C LYS A 86 -0.24 7.62 11.43
N TYR A 87 0.95 7.21 11.02
CA TYR A 87 1.95 6.64 11.94
C TYR A 87 2.40 7.66 13.00
N TRP A 88 2.69 8.90 12.59
CA TRP A 88 3.15 9.95 13.49
C TRP A 88 2.01 10.70 14.21
N GLY A 89 0.74 10.43 13.88
CA GLY A 89 -0.42 11.10 14.47
C GLY A 89 -0.54 12.58 14.11
N LYS A 90 0.12 13.04 13.04
CA LYS A 90 0.15 14.46 12.62
C LYS A 90 -0.10 14.59 11.12
N PRO A 91 -1.20 15.23 10.69
CA PRO A 91 -1.43 15.50 9.27
C PRO A 91 -0.45 16.56 8.76
N ASN A 92 -0.09 16.45 7.49
CA ASN A 92 0.64 17.51 6.81
C ASN A 92 -0.26 18.75 6.64
N LYS A 93 0.34 19.94 6.78
CA LYS A 93 -0.38 21.22 6.71
C LYS A 93 0.17 22.16 5.64
N GLN A 94 1.23 21.76 4.94
CA GLN A 94 1.95 22.61 4.00
C GLN A 94 2.09 21.89 2.66
N THR A 95 2.08 22.63 1.56
CA THR A 95 2.39 22.07 0.24
C THR A 95 3.86 21.66 0.19
N ILE A 96 4.14 20.51 -0.41
CA ILE A 96 5.47 19.99 -0.73
C ILE A 96 5.67 20.19 -2.25
N GLU A 97 6.78 20.81 -2.63
CA GLU A 97 7.15 21.09 -4.04
C GLU A 97 8.38 20.26 -4.45
#